data_AF-A0A6I8UX27-F1
#
_entry.id   AF-A0A6I8UX27-F1
#
_cell.length_a   1.000
_cell.length_b   1.000
_cell.length_c   1.000
_cell.angle_alpha   90.00
_cell.angle_beta   90.00
_cell.angle_gamma   90.00
#
_symmetry.space_group_name_H-M   'P 1'
#
loop_
_entity.id
_entity.type
_entity.pdbx_description
1 polymer ?
#
loop_
_entity_poly.entity_id
_entity_poly.type
_entity_poly.pdbx_seq_one_letter_code
_entity_poly.pdbx_strand_id
1 'polypeptide(L)'
;MISPLVALCLVGGILLEAHLSSGARRAAQYTLCTFDSISYDKCLAVVKAAREANRTSPLHCVSRENRTECLETVKDEDNHYVVLDQHDYMAAREAGLRPIIFARVERKNFIIAVAPRNISLIEYNEASLNVDTDDERAFHSALAFNALRGRNVCPDTPSISQRRSIRILNSDQYKPFADSEDILLCPFATYAETNSFAFCNYDAGLQNAVFVYKQRGFPRRKVRELRRSLLDLLNNFNGKRFFNFFDTFKGVNDVIFKNNTIGFDVKPSYVNGIDENIFGELHCNQADHKDNPGQLGDDLETNN
;
A
#
# COMPACT_ATOMS: atom_id res chain seq x y z
N MET A 1 11.38 36.02 82.83
CA MET A 1 10.52 35.41 81.80
C MET A 1 11.26 34.21 81.21
N ILE A 2 10.64 33.03 81.31
CA ILE A 2 10.83 31.81 80.49
C ILE A 2 12.21 31.10 80.55
N SER A 3 12.17 29.91 81.17
CA SER A 3 12.94 28.69 80.86
C SER A 3 12.10 27.85 79.87
N PRO A 4 12.52 26.70 79.28
CA PRO A 4 13.77 26.18 78.71
C PRO A 4 13.55 25.68 77.23
N LEU A 5 14.50 24.92 76.63
CA LEU A 5 14.42 23.87 75.56
C LEU A 5 15.65 23.96 74.61
N VAL A 6 16.62 23.03 74.64
CA VAL A 6 16.64 21.62 74.12
C VAL A 6 16.60 21.51 72.60
N ALA A 7 17.71 21.04 72.00
CA ALA A 7 17.79 20.22 70.78
C ALA A 7 19.23 19.67 70.65
N LEU A 8 19.58 18.55 71.29
CA LEU A 8 19.63 17.20 70.70
C LEU A 8 20.06 17.16 69.21
N CYS A 9 21.34 16.88 68.97
CA CYS A 9 21.87 16.39 67.69
C CYS A 9 21.85 14.87 67.69
N LEU A 10 20.94 14.25 66.94
CA LEU A 10 20.98 12.85 66.51
C LEU A 10 20.22 12.73 65.19
N VAL A 11 20.59 11.72 64.39
CA VAL A 11 20.11 11.34 63.04
C VAL A 11 21.03 11.88 61.93
N GLY A 12 21.62 11.06 61.06
CA GLY A 12 21.51 9.62 60.84
C GLY A 12 22.33 9.31 59.58
N GLY A 13 23.09 8.21 59.62
CA GLY A 13 23.87 7.74 58.49
C GLY A 13 22.97 7.44 57.30
N ILE A 14 23.21 8.13 56.18
CA ILE A 14 22.56 7.86 54.91
C ILE A 14 23.26 6.65 54.30
N LEU A 15 22.61 5.48 54.41
CA LEU A 15 22.87 4.32 53.57
C LEU A 15 22.52 4.71 52.12
N LEU A 16 23.54 4.84 51.28
CA LEU A 16 23.39 4.98 49.85
C LEU A 16 23.12 3.58 49.27
N GLU A 17 21.85 3.19 49.16
CA GLU A 17 21.46 2.00 48.42
C GLU A 17 21.76 2.22 46.93
N ALA A 18 22.79 1.56 46.43
CA ALA A 18 23.04 1.44 45.01
C ALA A 18 21.95 0.57 44.37
N HIS A 19 20.94 1.20 43.76
CA HIS A 19 20.03 0.53 42.85
C HIS A 19 20.79 0.05 41.61
N LEU A 20 21.23 -1.22 41.64
CA LEU A 20 21.63 -1.98 40.47
C LEU A 20 20.39 -2.21 39.59
N SER A 21 20.11 -1.25 38.70
CA SER A 21 19.21 -1.45 37.57
C SER A 21 19.87 -2.44 36.61
N SER A 22 19.45 -3.70 36.67
CA SER A 22 19.76 -4.71 35.66
C SER A 22 19.04 -4.34 34.37
N GLY A 23 19.68 -3.49 33.58
CA GLY A 23 19.20 -3.02 32.29
C GLY A 23 19.22 -4.11 31.23
N ALA A 24 18.35 -5.13 31.36
CA ALA A 24 17.86 -5.85 30.21
C ALA A 24 17.16 -4.82 29.32
N ARG A 25 17.83 -4.35 28.25
CA ARG A 25 17.22 -3.45 27.27
C ARG A 25 16.00 -4.16 26.71
N ARG A 26 14.81 -3.74 27.15
CA ARG A 26 13.53 -4.19 26.61
C ARG A 26 13.60 -3.96 25.10
N ALA A 27 13.36 -5.00 24.30
CA ALA A 27 13.35 -4.88 22.85
C ALA A 27 12.40 -3.74 22.45
N ALA A 28 12.82 -2.87 21.52
CA ALA A 28 11.98 -1.77 21.06
C ALA A 28 10.68 -2.34 20.49
N GLN A 29 9.55 -1.86 21.02
CA GLN A 29 8.21 -2.24 20.58
C GLN A 29 7.71 -1.21 19.57
N TYR A 30 7.44 -1.66 18.35
CA TYR A 30 6.91 -0.85 17.27
C TYR A 30 5.41 -1.09 17.12
N THR A 31 4.63 -0.01 17.06
CA THR A 31 3.17 -0.07 17.03
C THR A 31 2.65 0.22 15.63
N LEU A 32 1.97 -0.76 15.03
CA LEU A 32 1.19 -0.58 13.82
C LEU A 32 -0.09 0.20 14.19
N CYS A 33 -0.22 1.38 13.62
CA CYS A 33 -1.46 2.12 13.63
C CYS A 33 -2.37 1.64 12.49
N THR A 34 -3.62 1.32 12.83
CA THR A 34 -4.70 0.97 11.91
C THR A 34 -5.84 1.96 12.07
N PHE A 35 -6.68 2.11 11.05
CA PHE A 35 -7.78 3.08 11.05
C PHE A 35 -9.11 2.47 10.55
N ASP A 36 -9.18 1.14 10.51
CA ASP A 36 -10.41 0.39 10.28
C ASP A 36 -10.42 -0.85 11.19
N SER A 37 -11.63 -1.34 11.48
CA SER A 37 -11.82 -2.45 12.43
C SER A 37 -11.23 -3.77 11.94
N ILE A 38 -11.24 -4.01 10.62
CA ILE A 38 -10.77 -5.28 10.03
C ILE A 38 -9.24 -5.35 10.13
N SER A 39 -8.54 -4.27 9.80
CA SER A 39 -7.09 -4.16 9.97
C SER A 39 -6.69 -4.27 11.44
N TYR A 40 -7.40 -3.60 12.35
CA TYR A 40 -7.09 -3.69 13.78
C TYR A 40 -7.24 -5.14 14.29
N ASP A 41 -8.35 -5.80 13.95
CA ASP A 41 -8.60 -7.18 14.31
C ASP A 41 -7.57 -8.15 13.71
N LYS A 42 -7.13 -7.92 12.46
CA LYS A 42 -6.10 -8.71 11.80
C LYS A 42 -4.74 -8.55 12.49
N CYS A 43 -4.42 -7.33 12.92
CA CYS A 43 -3.23 -7.07 13.72
C CYS A 43 -3.29 -7.82 15.07
N LEU A 44 -4.41 -7.75 15.79
CA LEU A 44 -4.59 -8.46 17.06
C LEU A 44 -4.54 -9.99 16.89
N ALA A 45 -5.01 -10.52 15.76
CA ALA A 45 -4.93 -11.94 15.45
C ALA A 45 -3.47 -12.44 15.40
N VAL A 46 -2.54 -11.64 14.84
CA VAL A 46 -1.09 -11.96 14.88
C VAL A 46 -0.56 -11.95 16.31
N VAL A 47 -0.95 -10.96 17.12
CA VAL A 47 -0.53 -10.89 18.53
C VAL A 47 -0.97 -12.13 19.30
N LYS A 48 -2.20 -12.60 19.06
CA LYS A 48 -2.73 -13.85 19.63
C LYS A 48 -1.97 -15.07 19.12
N ALA A 49 -1.81 -15.19 17.80
CA ALA A 49 -1.12 -16.32 17.17
C ALA A 49 0.35 -16.43 17.61
N ALA A 50 1.04 -15.31 17.83
CA ALA A 50 2.40 -15.30 18.35
C ALA A 50 2.47 -15.92 19.75
N ARG A 51 1.51 -15.61 20.63
CA ARG A 51 1.42 -16.20 21.97
C ARG A 51 1.17 -17.71 21.90
N GLU A 52 0.25 -18.14 21.05
CA GLU A 52 -0.05 -19.57 20.83
C GLU A 52 1.15 -20.33 20.28
N ALA A 53 1.99 -19.67 19.47
CA ALA A 53 3.23 -20.21 18.95
C ALA A 53 4.42 -20.12 19.95
N ASN A 54 4.21 -19.65 21.19
CA ASN A 54 5.26 -19.35 22.18
C ASN A 54 6.37 -18.44 21.63
N ARG A 55 5.98 -17.40 20.88
CA ARG A 55 6.89 -16.43 20.24
C ARG A 55 6.53 -15.00 20.65
N THR A 56 7.52 -14.13 20.61
CA THR A 56 7.28 -12.68 20.73
C THR A 56 6.55 -12.20 19.47
N SER A 57 5.46 -11.46 19.65
CA SER A 57 4.74 -10.85 18.52
C SER A 57 5.64 -9.82 17.83
N PRO A 58 5.75 -9.85 16.49
CA PRO A 58 6.40 -8.78 15.74
C PRO A 58 5.54 -7.50 15.68
N LEU A 59 4.27 -7.57 16.10
CA LEU A 59 3.32 -6.46 16.06
C LEU A 59 2.88 -6.01 17.45
N HIS A 60 2.73 -4.71 17.59
CA HIS A 60 1.84 -4.04 18.54
C HIS A 60 0.79 -3.28 17.74
N CYS A 61 -0.44 -3.17 18.24
CA CYS A 61 -1.55 -2.65 17.47
C CYS A 61 -2.20 -1.48 18.20
N VAL A 62 -2.52 -0.42 17.45
CA VAL A 62 -3.39 0.65 17.92
C VAL A 62 -4.39 0.99 16.82
N SER A 63 -5.64 1.26 17.20
CA SER A 63 -6.66 1.75 16.27
C SER A 63 -6.88 3.25 16.46
N ARG A 64 -7.16 3.94 15.36
CA ARG A 64 -7.70 5.30 15.31
C ARG A 64 -9.03 5.31 14.57
N GLU A 65 -9.77 6.42 14.66
CA GLU A 65 -11.10 6.51 14.05
C GLU A 65 -11.01 6.62 12.52
N ASN A 66 -9.95 7.26 12.03
CA ASN A 66 -9.75 7.51 10.61
C ASN A 66 -8.26 7.60 10.26
N ARG A 67 -7.99 7.62 8.95
CA ARG A 67 -6.64 7.70 8.38
C ARG A 67 -5.87 8.91 8.89
N THR A 68 -6.49 10.08 8.95
CA THR A 68 -5.85 11.34 9.37
C THR A 68 -5.29 11.23 10.78
N GLU A 69 -6.10 10.78 11.74
CA GLU A 69 -5.65 10.55 13.13
C GLU A 69 -4.53 9.51 13.23
N CYS A 70 -4.53 8.52 12.34
CA CYS A 70 -3.48 7.52 12.29
C CYS A 70 -2.16 8.12 11.79
N LEU A 71 -2.19 8.96 10.76
CA LEU A 71 -1.03 9.70 10.28
C LEU A 71 -0.49 10.67 11.34
N GLU A 72 -1.37 11.37 12.06
CA GLU A 72 -1.02 12.24 13.20
C GLU A 72 -0.36 11.44 14.33
N THR A 73 -0.91 10.28 14.68
CA THR A 73 -0.32 9.39 15.69
C THR A 73 1.09 8.96 15.30
N VAL A 74 1.31 8.58 14.04
CA VAL A 74 2.65 8.19 13.54
C VAL A 74 3.62 9.37 13.54
N LYS A 75 3.13 10.60 13.39
CA LYS A 75 3.92 11.84 13.46
C LYS A 75 4.33 12.16 14.89
N ASP A 76 3.42 12.00 15.85
CA ASP A 76 3.62 12.41 17.25
C ASP A 76 4.37 11.36 18.07
N GLU A 77 4.23 10.08 17.74
CA GLU A 77 4.83 8.96 18.48
C GLU A 77 6.03 8.34 17.77
N ASP A 78 7.15 8.19 18.49
CA ASP A 78 8.44 7.84 17.90
C ASP A 78 8.66 6.35 17.56
N ASN A 79 7.67 5.52 17.86
CA ASN A 79 7.66 4.08 17.67
C ASN A 79 6.45 3.57 16.87
N HIS A 80 5.60 4.48 16.41
CA HIS A 80 4.44 4.15 15.59
C HIS A 80 4.80 4.13 14.10
N TYR A 81 4.09 3.29 13.35
CA TYR A 81 4.17 3.21 11.90
C TYR A 81 2.80 2.86 11.34
N VAL A 82 2.63 3.07 10.04
CA VAL A 82 1.40 2.72 9.32
C VAL A 82 1.76 2.04 8.01
N VAL A 83 0.90 1.11 7.56
CA VAL A 83 0.98 0.54 6.22
C VAL A 83 -0.03 1.26 5.35
N LEU A 84 0.42 1.77 4.22
CA LEU A 84 -0.40 2.57 3.31
C LEU A 84 -0.31 1.97 1.91
N ASP A 85 -1.44 1.98 1.21
CA ASP A 85 -1.48 1.68 -0.21
C ASP A 85 -1.07 2.92 -1.03
N GLN A 86 -1.06 2.75 -2.35
CA GLN A 86 -0.63 3.74 -3.32
C GLN A 86 -1.40 5.08 -3.28
N HIS A 87 -2.68 5.09 -2.93
CA HIS A 87 -3.49 6.31 -2.87
C HIS A 87 -3.12 7.20 -1.68
N ASP A 88 -2.61 6.58 -0.61
CA ASP A 88 -2.27 7.26 0.63
C ASP A 88 -0.87 7.89 0.63
N TYR A 89 -0.06 7.65 -0.42
CA TYR A 89 1.31 8.15 -0.49
C TYR A 89 1.37 9.67 -0.39
N MET A 90 0.52 10.38 -1.13
CA MET A 90 0.48 11.85 -1.12
C MET A 90 0.16 12.40 0.27
N ALA A 91 -0.92 11.91 0.89
CA ALA A 91 -1.31 12.29 2.25
C ALA A 91 -0.18 12.02 3.26
N ALA A 92 0.52 10.88 3.12
CA ALA A 92 1.67 10.56 3.96
C ALA A 92 2.84 11.54 3.76
N ARG A 93 3.14 11.95 2.52
CA ARG A 93 4.18 12.95 2.25
C ARG A 93 3.84 14.30 2.88
N GLU A 94 2.60 14.75 2.75
CA GLU A 94 2.11 16.00 3.34
C GLU A 94 2.18 15.98 4.87
N ALA A 95 1.87 14.84 5.49
CA ALA A 95 2.04 14.63 6.92
C ALA A 95 3.51 14.52 7.37
N GLY A 96 4.48 14.55 6.44
CA GLY A 96 5.92 14.49 6.72
C GLY A 96 6.43 13.07 7.00
N LEU A 97 5.68 12.05 6.58
CA LEU A 97 6.10 10.65 6.67
C LEU A 97 6.96 10.27 5.46
N ARG A 98 7.70 9.17 5.61
CA ARG A 98 8.47 8.57 4.53
C ARG A 98 8.35 7.04 4.56
N PRO A 99 8.33 6.38 3.40
CA PRO A 99 8.37 4.94 3.36
C PRO A 99 9.75 4.45 3.82
N ILE A 100 9.76 3.31 4.51
CA ILE A 100 10.99 2.62 4.90
C ILE A 100 11.11 1.26 4.26
N ILE A 101 10.03 0.65 3.80
CA ILE A 101 10.07 -0.63 3.11
C ILE A 101 8.79 -0.79 2.29
N PHE A 102 8.89 -1.47 1.15
CA PHE A 102 7.83 -1.63 0.16
C PHE A 102 7.45 -3.10 0.06
N ALA A 103 6.16 -3.43 0.09
CA ALA A 103 5.67 -4.80 -0.01
C ALA A 103 5.77 -5.29 -1.46
N ARG A 104 6.62 -6.29 -1.69
CA ARG A 104 6.76 -6.93 -3.00
C ARG A 104 5.69 -7.99 -3.16
N VAL A 105 4.94 -7.87 -4.24
CA VAL A 105 3.90 -8.82 -4.63
C VAL A 105 4.39 -9.75 -5.74
N GLU A 106 3.89 -10.99 -5.75
CA GLU A 106 4.09 -11.91 -6.88
C GLU A 106 3.10 -11.57 -7.99
N ARG A 107 3.60 -11.38 -9.21
CA ARG A 107 2.77 -11.17 -10.40
C ARG A 107 2.84 -12.37 -11.31
N LYS A 108 1.69 -13.01 -11.50
CA LYS A 108 1.52 -14.15 -12.42
C LYS A 108 0.83 -13.74 -13.73
N ASN A 109 0.22 -12.57 -13.72
CA ASN A 109 -0.63 -12.05 -14.77
C ASN A 109 -0.47 -10.53 -14.84
N PHE A 110 -0.79 -9.95 -16.00
CA PHE A 110 -0.53 -8.55 -16.32
C PHE A 110 -1.78 -7.93 -16.92
N ILE A 111 -2.02 -6.64 -16.68
CA ILE A 111 -3.11 -5.94 -17.36
C ILE A 111 -2.68 -5.58 -18.78
N ILE A 112 -3.43 -6.04 -19.75
CA ILE A 112 -3.17 -5.89 -21.18
C ILE A 112 -4.25 -5.06 -21.86
N ALA A 113 -3.88 -4.35 -22.92
CA ALA A 113 -4.82 -3.68 -23.81
C ALA A 113 -4.96 -4.48 -25.10
N VAL A 114 -6.18 -4.88 -25.44
CA VAL A 114 -6.47 -5.77 -26.56
C VAL A 114 -7.39 -5.10 -27.56
N ALA A 115 -7.04 -5.20 -28.83
CA ALA A 115 -7.83 -4.71 -29.94
C ALA A 115 -7.75 -5.65 -31.16
N PRO A 116 -8.71 -5.58 -32.10
CA PRO A 116 -8.59 -6.27 -33.39
C PRO A 116 -7.35 -5.80 -34.16
N ARG A 117 -6.68 -6.73 -34.86
CA ARG A 117 -5.47 -6.45 -35.68
C ARG A 117 -5.69 -5.38 -36.74
N ASN A 118 -6.92 -5.23 -37.24
CA ASN A 118 -7.28 -4.26 -38.26
C ASN A 118 -7.69 -2.88 -37.72
N ILE A 119 -7.47 -2.60 -36.43
CA ILE A 119 -7.76 -1.29 -35.85
C ILE A 119 -6.97 -0.17 -36.56
N SER A 120 -7.67 0.85 -37.04
CA SER A 120 -7.04 2.03 -37.65
C SER A 120 -6.48 2.98 -36.58
N LEU A 121 -5.57 3.88 -36.97
CA LEU A 121 -5.03 4.90 -36.05
C LEU A 121 -6.13 5.80 -35.46
N ILE A 122 -7.15 6.13 -36.28
CA ILE A 122 -8.30 6.93 -35.82
C ILE A 122 -9.08 6.15 -34.78
N GLU A 123 -9.41 4.87 -35.06
CA GLU A 123 -10.10 4.01 -34.09
C GLU A 123 -9.29 3.85 -32.80
N TYR A 124 -7.97 3.62 -32.87
CA TYR A 124 -7.10 3.53 -31.70
C TYR A 124 -7.15 4.79 -30.83
N ASN A 125 -7.06 5.96 -31.47
CA ASN A 125 -7.04 7.24 -30.76
C ASN A 125 -8.41 7.58 -30.18
N GLU A 126 -9.51 7.22 -30.85
CA GLU A 126 -10.89 7.59 -30.47
C GLU A 126 -11.62 6.51 -29.64
N ALA A 127 -11.11 5.29 -29.57
CA ALA A 127 -11.77 4.18 -28.87
C ALA A 127 -11.95 4.42 -27.37
N SER A 128 -13.15 4.08 -26.89
CA SER A 128 -13.42 3.89 -25.47
C SER A 128 -12.75 2.61 -24.97
N LEU A 129 -12.82 2.37 -23.66
CA LEU A 129 -12.24 1.24 -22.97
C LEU A 129 -13.34 0.37 -22.37
N ASN A 130 -13.25 -0.92 -22.63
CA ASN A 130 -13.97 -1.93 -21.87
C ASN A 130 -13.04 -2.37 -20.73
N VAL A 131 -13.37 -1.98 -19.50
CA VAL A 131 -12.56 -2.28 -18.32
C VAL A 131 -13.47 -2.59 -17.14
N ASP A 132 -13.08 -3.59 -16.35
CA ASP A 132 -13.67 -3.82 -15.04
C ASP A 132 -13.13 -2.76 -14.07
N THR A 133 -13.93 -1.76 -13.75
CA THR A 133 -13.52 -0.67 -12.84
C THR A 133 -13.47 -1.09 -11.37
N ASP A 134 -14.00 -2.28 -11.03
CA ASP A 134 -13.89 -2.83 -9.69
C ASP A 134 -12.54 -3.55 -9.49
N ASP A 135 -11.84 -3.90 -10.57
CA ASP A 135 -10.43 -4.34 -10.53
C ASP A 135 -9.50 -3.11 -10.48
N GLU A 136 -9.01 -2.79 -9.28
CA GLU A 136 -8.06 -1.71 -9.01
C GLU A 136 -6.90 -1.68 -10.03
N ARG A 137 -6.30 -2.85 -10.34
CA ARG A 137 -5.17 -2.90 -11.29
C ARG A 137 -5.63 -2.56 -12.69
N ALA A 138 -6.78 -3.07 -13.11
CA ALA A 138 -7.32 -2.80 -14.43
C ALA A 138 -7.67 -1.31 -14.58
N PHE A 139 -8.27 -0.71 -13.56
CA PHE A 139 -8.59 0.71 -13.50
C PHE A 139 -7.34 1.60 -13.63
N HIS A 140 -6.30 1.37 -12.82
CA HIS A 140 -5.04 2.17 -12.91
C HIS A 140 -4.35 1.99 -14.26
N SER A 141 -4.37 0.77 -14.79
CA SER A 141 -3.77 0.48 -16.10
C SER A 141 -4.54 1.14 -17.24
N ALA A 142 -5.86 1.27 -17.12
CA ALA A 142 -6.68 2.02 -18.06
C ALA A 142 -6.36 3.52 -18.04
N LEU A 143 -6.15 4.12 -16.85
CA LEU A 143 -5.69 5.50 -16.73
C LEU A 143 -4.33 5.68 -17.39
N ALA A 144 -3.36 4.81 -17.10
CA ALA A 144 -2.04 4.85 -17.71
C ALA A 144 -2.10 4.69 -19.25
N PHE A 145 -2.94 3.79 -19.74
CA PHE A 145 -3.20 3.61 -21.17
C PHE A 145 -3.72 4.90 -21.82
N ASN A 146 -4.74 5.52 -21.21
CA ASN A 146 -5.31 6.78 -21.68
C ASN A 146 -4.30 7.94 -21.66
N ALA A 147 -3.53 8.08 -20.59
CA ALA A 147 -2.50 9.10 -20.50
C ALA A 147 -1.46 8.96 -21.62
N LEU A 148 -1.04 7.72 -21.94
CA LEU A 148 -0.12 7.45 -23.06
C LEU A 148 -0.74 7.75 -24.44
N ARG A 149 -2.06 7.70 -24.57
CA ARG A 149 -2.80 8.14 -25.77
C ARG A 149 -3.00 9.67 -25.82
N GLY A 150 -2.55 10.40 -24.80
CA GLY A 150 -2.79 11.84 -24.68
C GLY A 150 -4.25 12.19 -24.33
N ARG A 151 -5.01 11.24 -23.76
CA ARG A 151 -6.37 11.48 -23.27
C ARG A 151 -6.31 12.20 -21.92
N ASN A 152 -7.32 13.03 -21.66
CA ASN A 152 -7.45 13.69 -20.36
C ASN A 152 -7.98 12.69 -19.32
N VAL A 153 -7.13 12.29 -18.37
CA VAL A 153 -7.46 11.36 -17.27
C VAL A 153 -8.03 12.07 -16.03
N CYS A 154 -8.19 13.40 -16.10
CA CYS A 154 -8.77 14.24 -15.07
C CYS A 154 -9.79 15.23 -15.67
N PRO A 155 -10.88 14.74 -16.29
CA PRO A 155 -11.88 15.62 -16.90
C PRO A 155 -12.80 16.29 -15.86
N ASP A 156 -13.15 17.56 -16.09
CA ASP A 156 -14.11 18.30 -15.25
C ASP A 156 -15.56 17.76 -15.36
N THR A 157 -15.86 17.05 -16.45
CA THR A 157 -17.16 16.41 -16.68
C THR A 157 -16.97 15.04 -17.32
N PRO A 158 -17.66 13.99 -16.85
CA PRO A 158 -17.75 12.75 -17.60
C PRO A 158 -18.59 13.00 -18.84
N SER A 159 -18.05 12.78 -20.03
CA SER A 159 -18.85 12.66 -21.25
C SER A 159 -18.93 11.14 -21.59
N ILE A 160 -19.76 10.73 -22.56
CA ILE A 160 -19.84 9.30 -22.95
C ILE A 160 -19.69 9.18 -24.46
N SER A 161 -18.86 8.22 -24.90
CA SER A 161 -18.65 7.90 -26.32
C SER A 161 -19.19 6.50 -26.66
N GLN A 162 -19.95 6.41 -27.76
CA GLN A 162 -20.54 5.17 -28.27
C GLN A 162 -19.74 4.60 -29.45
N ARG A 163 -18.45 4.31 -29.27
CA ARG A 163 -17.60 3.72 -30.32
C ARG A 163 -16.88 2.48 -29.84
N ARG A 164 -16.38 1.68 -30.79
CA ARG A 164 -15.67 0.40 -30.56
C ARG A 164 -14.69 0.52 -29.38
N SER A 165 -14.74 -0.46 -28.48
CA SER A 165 -13.95 -0.45 -27.26
C SER A 165 -12.65 -1.23 -27.41
N ILE A 166 -11.57 -0.67 -26.86
CA ILE A 166 -10.33 -1.39 -26.56
C ILE A 166 -10.54 -2.08 -25.23
N ARG A 167 -10.25 -3.38 -25.14
CA ARG A 167 -10.43 -4.12 -23.88
C ARG A 167 -9.19 -3.97 -23.01
N ILE A 168 -9.36 -3.48 -21.78
CA ILE A 168 -8.34 -3.48 -20.74
C ILE A 168 -8.73 -4.57 -19.75
N LEU A 169 -7.93 -5.63 -19.67
CA LEU A 169 -8.24 -6.77 -18.83
C LEU A 169 -6.99 -7.48 -18.33
N ASN A 170 -7.17 -8.32 -17.33
CA ASN A 170 -6.12 -9.20 -16.85
C ASN A 170 -5.80 -10.29 -17.89
N SER A 171 -4.52 -10.55 -18.16
CA SER A 171 -4.07 -11.55 -19.13
C SER A 171 -4.63 -12.95 -18.90
N ASP A 172 -4.99 -13.31 -17.67
CA ASP A 172 -5.62 -14.61 -17.35
C ASP A 172 -7.11 -14.69 -17.70
N GLN A 173 -7.77 -13.54 -17.86
CA GLN A 173 -9.15 -13.41 -18.32
C GLN A 173 -9.26 -13.30 -19.85
N TYR A 174 -8.13 -13.18 -20.54
CA TYR A 174 -8.13 -13.02 -22.00
C TYR A 174 -8.71 -14.22 -22.72
N LYS A 175 -9.70 -13.91 -23.57
CA LYS A 175 -10.33 -14.84 -24.49
C LYS A 175 -10.39 -14.19 -25.87
N PRO A 176 -9.89 -14.85 -26.93
CA PRO A 176 -10.02 -14.35 -28.29
C PRO A 176 -11.49 -14.34 -28.69
N PHE A 177 -11.91 -13.33 -29.46
CA PHE A 177 -13.20 -13.40 -30.13
C PHE A 177 -13.13 -14.34 -31.33
N ALA A 178 -14.21 -15.11 -31.56
CA ALA A 178 -14.23 -16.19 -32.56
C ALA A 178 -13.85 -15.75 -33.99
N ASP A 179 -14.11 -14.48 -34.33
CA ASP A 179 -13.89 -13.92 -35.67
C ASP A 179 -12.92 -12.72 -35.67
N SER A 180 -12.11 -12.55 -34.62
CA SER A 180 -11.12 -11.46 -34.51
C SER A 180 -9.72 -12.02 -34.35
N GLU A 181 -8.79 -11.58 -35.18
CA GLU A 181 -7.37 -11.68 -34.87
C GLU A 181 -7.01 -10.55 -33.90
N ASP A 182 -6.94 -10.85 -32.62
CA ASP A 182 -6.60 -9.87 -31.60
C ASP A 182 -5.08 -9.64 -31.53
N ILE A 183 -4.70 -8.39 -31.24
CA ILE A 183 -3.33 -7.97 -30.93
C ILE A 183 -3.29 -7.31 -29.56
N LEU A 184 -2.11 -7.31 -28.95
CA LEU A 184 -1.81 -6.43 -27.81
C LEU A 184 -1.39 -5.07 -28.34
N LEU A 185 -2.00 -4.03 -27.80
CA LEU A 185 -1.50 -2.67 -27.92
C LEU A 185 -0.41 -2.49 -26.86
N CYS A 186 0.74 -1.97 -27.24
CA CYS A 186 1.89 -1.83 -26.35
C CYS A 186 2.21 -0.35 -26.09
N PRO A 187 2.90 -0.03 -24.99
CA PRO A 187 3.43 1.31 -24.76
C PRO A 187 4.17 1.86 -25.99
N PHE A 188 4.10 3.18 -26.17
CA PHE A 188 4.70 3.90 -27.30
C PHE A 188 4.13 3.54 -28.68
N ALA A 189 2.84 3.24 -28.74
CA ALA A 189 2.09 2.98 -29.98
C ALA A 189 2.67 1.84 -30.84
N THR A 190 3.21 0.81 -30.18
CA THR A 190 3.63 -0.44 -30.82
C THR A 190 2.57 -1.53 -30.58
N TYR A 191 2.73 -2.70 -31.22
CA TYR A 191 1.82 -3.83 -31.05
C TYR A 191 2.60 -5.14 -30.93
N ALA A 192 1.98 -6.14 -30.31
CA ALA A 192 2.53 -7.48 -30.15
C ALA A 192 1.46 -8.57 -30.25
N GLU A 193 1.91 -9.81 -30.37
CA GLU A 193 1.04 -10.98 -30.31
C GLU A 193 0.50 -11.20 -28.88
N THR A 194 -0.68 -11.80 -28.77
CA THR A 194 -1.44 -11.96 -27.50
C THR A 194 -0.73 -12.76 -26.42
N ASN A 195 0.30 -13.54 -26.77
CA ASN A 195 1.15 -14.27 -25.83
C ASN A 195 2.32 -13.43 -25.27
N SER A 196 2.53 -12.21 -25.74
CA SER A 196 3.67 -11.35 -25.37
C SER A 196 3.37 -10.39 -24.22
N PHE A 197 2.36 -10.70 -23.40
CA PHE A 197 1.87 -9.84 -22.32
C PHE A 197 2.93 -9.43 -21.29
N ALA A 198 3.95 -10.26 -21.05
CA ALA A 198 5.02 -9.94 -20.11
C ALA A 198 5.84 -8.69 -20.51
N PHE A 199 5.90 -8.39 -21.80
CA PHE A 199 6.63 -7.24 -22.35
C PHE A 199 5.71 -6.16 -22.93
N CYS A 200 4.43 -6.48 -23.12
CA CYS A 200 3.41 -5.60 -23.67
C CYS A 200 2.20 -5.59 -22.74
N ASN A 201 2.26 -4.74 -21.73
CA ASN A 201 1.22 -4.54 -20.72
C ASN A 201 1.21 -3.10 -20.21
N TYR A 202 0.19 -2.77 -19.43
CA TYR A 202 -0.02 -1.45 -18.85
C TYR A 202 -0.15 -1.49 -17.33
N ASP A 203 0.32 -2.56 -16.67
CA ASP A 203 0.32 -2.66 -15.21
C ASP A 203 0.81 -1.33 -14.62
N ALA A 204 -0.11 -0.64 -13.95
CA ALA A 204 0.15 0.60 -13.26
C ALA A 204 -0.13 0.41 -11.76
N GLY A 205 0.61 1.15 -10.96
CA GLY A 205 0.44 1.17 -9.52
C GLY A 205 1.74 1.01 -8.73
N LEU A 206 1.68 1.43 -7.48
CA LEU A 206 2.76 1.40 -6.51
C LEU A 206 2.58 0.25 -5.52
N GLN A 207 3.67 -0.13 -4.87
CA GLN A 207 3.64 -1.12 -3.80
C GLN A 207 3.01 -0.50 -2.54
N ASN A 208 2.27 -1.29 -1.76
CA ASN A 208 1.99 -0.88 -0.37
C ASN A 208 3.32 -0.66 0.35
N ALA A 209 3.41 0.36 1.21
CA ALA A 209 4.63 0.65 1.94
C ALA A 209 4.38 0.94 3.41
N VAL A 210 5.43 0.72 4.19
CA VAL A 210 5.45 1.06 5.61
C VAL A 210 6.01 2.46 5.78
N PHE A 211 5.21 3.35 6.34
CA PHE A 211 5.56 4.74 6.58
C PHE A 211 5.87 5.02 8.05
N VAL A 212 6.86 5.88 8.26
CA VAL A 212 7.27 6.40 9.57
C VAL A 212 7.53 7.89 9.47
N TYR A 213 7.48 8.60 10.60
CA TYR A 213 7.78 10.03 10.61
C TYR A 213 9.25 10.34 10.30
N LYS A 214 9.50 11.30 9.40
CA LYS A 214 10.84 11.61 8.87
C LYS A 214 11.74 12.33 9.87
N GLN A 215 11.22 13.24 10.68
CA GLN A 215 12.06 14.26 11.33
C GLN A 215 12.51 13.93 12.76
N ARG A 216 11.62 13.43 13.64
CA ARG A 216 11.93 13.30 15.08
C ARG A 216 11.99 11.89 15.66
N GLY A 217 11.48 10.85 14.98
CA GLY A 217 11.20 9.58 15.65
C GLY A 217 11.98 8.35 15.21
N PHE A 218 12.48 8.30 13.97
CA PHE A 218 12.93 7.04 13.36
C PHE A 218 14.38 7.08 12.82
N PRO A 219 15.40 7.03 13.70
CA PRO A 219 16.79 6.93 13.28
C PRO A 219 17.06 5.62 12.53
N ARG A 220 18.18 5.55 11.79
CA ARG A 220 18.58 4.36 11.02
C ARG A 220 18.54 3.06 11.83
N ARG A 221 18.84 3.11 13.13
CA ARG A 221 18.75 1.96 14.02
C ARG A 221 17.30 1.46 14.14
N LYS A 222 16.34 2.34 14.46
CA LYS A 222 14.94 1.96 14.57
C LYS A 222 14.37 1.45 13.26
N VAL A 223 14.75 2.07 12.13
CA VAL A 223 14.38 1.57 10.79
C VAL A 223 14.85 0.14 10.58
N ARG A 224 16.10 -0.20 10.94
CA ARG A 224 16.61 -1.58 10.82
C ARG A 224 15.88 -2.56 11.72
N GLU A 225 15.56 -2.15 12.95
CA GLU A 225 14.83 -2.98 13.90
C GLU A 225 13.39 -3.24 13.42
N LEU A 226 12.65 -2.21 13.00
CA LEU A 226 11.30 -2.37 12.43
C LEU A 226 11.31 -3.22 11.15
N ARG A 227 12.28 -3.02 10.25
CA ARG A 227 12.41 -3.88 9.05
C ARG A 227 12.62 -5.35 9.42
N ARG A 228 13.39 -5.64 10.48
CA ARG A 228 13.55 -7.02 10.96
C ARG A 228 12.23 -7.58 11.50
N SER A 229 11.48 -6.80 12.29
CA SER A 229 10.15 -7.20 12.76
C SER A 229 9.18 -7.52 11.61
N LEU A 230 9.23 -6.76 10.52
CA LEU A 230 8.42 -7.02 9.32
C LEU A 230 8.88 -8.28 8.56
N LEU A 231 10.18 -8.56 8.51
CA LEU A 231 10.70 -9.83 7.97
C LEU A 231 10.32 -11.02 8.87
N ASP A 232 10.32 -10.85 10.19
CA ASP A 232 9.85 -11.87 11.12
C ASP A 232 8.36 -12.14 10.95
N LEU A 233 7.56 -11.10 10.70
CA LEU A 233 6.15 -11.23 10.33
C LEU A 233 6.00 -12.07 9.06
N LEU A 234 6.75 -11.75 8.00
CA LEU A 234 6.73 -12.51 6.74
C LEU A 234 7.14 -13.97 6.94
N ASN A 235 8.24 -14.23 7.65
CA ASN A 235 8.78 -15.58 7.78
C ASN A 235 7.96 -16.49 8.71
N ASN A 236 7.33 -15.93 9.73
CA ASN A 236 6.64 -16.71 10.77
C ASN A 236 5.11 -16.71 10.63
N PHE A 237 4.53 -15.75 9.91
CA PHE A 237 3.08 -15.57 9.77
C PHE A 237 2.63 -15.47 8.30
N ASN A 238 3.38 -16.05 7.36
CA ASN A 238 2.95 -16.25 5.97
C ASN A 238 2.64 -17.73 5.67
N GLY A 239 1.93 -18.40 6.59
CA GLY A 239 1.66 -19.82 6.48
C GLY A 239 0.47 -20.28 7.32
N LYS A 240 -0.01 -21.50 7.05
CA LYS A 240 -1.31 -21.99 7.58
C LYS A 240 -1.29 -22.50 9.02
N ARG A 241 -0.13 -22.58 9.68
CA ARG A 241 0.01 -23.32 10.95
C ARG A 241 -0.65 -22.63 12.14
N PHE A 242 -0.55 -21.31 12.24
CA PHE A 242 -1.10 -20.54 13.36
C PHE A 242 -2.00 -19.43 12.85
N PHE A 243 -1.44 -18.58 11.99
CA PHE A 243 -2.16 -17.50 11.35
C PHE A 243 -1.39 -17.04 10.12
N ASN A 244 -2.10 -16.77 9.03
CA ASN A 244 -1.52 -16.18 7.83
C ASN A 244 -1.91 -14.70 7.75
N PHE A 245 -0.95 -13.83 8.02
CA PHE A 245 -1.13 -12.38 7.99
C PHE A 245 -1.30 -11.81 6.57
N PHE A 246 -0.87 -12.53 5.54
CA PHE A 246 -1.03 -12.11 4.15
C PHE A 246 -2.20 -12.83 3.48
N ASP A 247 -3.10 -13.47 4.23
CA ASP A 247 -4.30 -14.09 3.65
C ASP A 247 -5.54 -13.20 3.82
N THR A 248 -6.61 -13.64 3.17
CA THR A 248 -7.95 -13.10 3.34
C THR A 248 -8.32 -13.16 4.81
N PHE A 249 -8.84 -12.06 5.35
CA PHE A 249 -9.23 -11.97 6.74
C PHE A 249 -10.69 -11.54 6.85
N LYS A 250 -11.50 -12.36 7.54
CA LYS A 250 -12.95 -12.15 7.69
C LYS A 250 -13.67 -11.90 6.35
N GLY A 251 -13.25 -12.59 5.29
CA GLY A 251 -13.83 -12.47 3.94
C GLY A 251 -13.34 -11.25 3.14
N VAL A 252 -12.42 -10.46 3.69
CA VAL A 252 -11.84 -9.29 3.01
C VAL A 252 -10.40 -9.59 2.59
N ASN A 253 -10.10 -9.36 1.32
CA ASN A 253 -8.75 -9.48 0.76
C ASN A 253 -7.94 -8.21 1.05
N ASP A 254 -6.62 -8.33 0.93
CA ASP A 254 -5.67 -7.22 0.92
C ASP A 254 -5.69 -6.33 2.18
N VAL A 255 -6.15 -6.89 3.30
CA VAL A 255 -6.18 -6.20 4.60
C VAL A 255 -4.75 -5.97 5.10
N ILE A 256 -4.38 -4.70 5.27
CA ILE A 256 -3.04 -4.17 5.60
C ILE A 256 -2.03 -4.36 4.46
N PHE A 257 -1.81 -5.58 3.99
CA PHE A 257 -0.98 -5.88 2.83
C PHE A 257 -1.75 -6.73 1.83
N LYS A 258 -1.38 -6.61 0.54
CA LYS A 258 -1.94 -7.45 -0.52
C LYS A 258 -1.69 -8.93 -0.25
N ASN A 259 -2.66 -9.78 -0.60
CA ASN A 259 -2.64 -11.21 -0.29
C ASN A 259 -1.46 -11.95 -0.93
N ASN A 260 -1.03 -11.47 -2.11
CA ASN A 260 0.09 -12.00 -2.86
C ASN A 260 1.44 -11.36 -2.47
N THR A 261 1.55 -10.74 -1.29
CA THR A 261 2.82 -10.23 -0.78
C THR A 261 3.79 -11.37 -0.49
N ILE A 262 4.93 -11.37 -1.18
CA ILE A 262 5.98 -12.40 -1.09
C ILE A 262 7.28 -11.88 -0.47
N GLY A 263 7.38 -10.59 -0.23
CA GLY A 263 8.64 -10.00 0.21
C GLY A 263 8.54 -8.53 0.53
N PHE A 264 9.69 -7.97 0.90
CA PHE A 264 9.81 -6.56 1.18
C PHE A 264 11.10 -6.00 0.56
N ASP A 265 10.98 -4.82 -0.06
CA ASP A 265 12.06 -4.12 -0.73
C ASP A 265 12.44 -2.82 -0.03
N VAL A 266 13.73 -2.48 -0.06
CA VAL A 266 14.24 -1.24 0.53
C VAL A 266 14.04 -0.04 -0.41
N LYS A 267 13.88 -0.30 -1.70
CA LYS A 267 13.60 0.68 -2.74
C LYS A 267 12.32 0.27 -3.46
N PRO A 268 11.50 1.22 -3.94
CA PRO A 268 10.32 0.88 -4.70
C PRO A 268 10.70 0.24 -6.04
N SER A 269 9.88 -0.69 -6.51
CA SER A 269 9.90 -1.19 -7.88
C SER A 269 8.82 -0.48 -8.69
N TYR A 270 9.24 0.31 -9.67
CA TYR A 270 8.32 0.99 -10.58
C TYR A 270 8.06 0.11 -11.81
N VAL A 271 6.79 -0.07 -12.12
CA VAL A 271 6.31 -0.91 -13.21
C VAL A 271 6.03 0.00 -14.39
N ASN A 272 6.47 -0.39 -15.59
CA ASN A 272 6.22 0.41 -16.80
C ASN A 272 6.63 1.89 -16.66
N GLY A 273 7.62 2.17 -15.78
CA GLY A 273 8.08 3.53 -15.49
C GLY A 273 7.14 4.38 -14.62
N ILE A 274 6.04 3.84 -14.10
CA ILE A 274 5.10 4.58 -13.24
C ILE A 274 5.69 4.75 -11.84
N ASP A 275 6.19 5.95 -11.55
CA ASP A 275 6.67 6.34 -10.23
C ASP A 275 5.59 7.06 -9.39
N GLU A 276 5.96 7.51 -8.19
CA GLU A 276 5.02 8.21 -7.28
C GLU A 276 4.43 9.48 -7.92
N ASN A 277 5.19 10.20 -8.74
CA ASN A 277 4.74 11.44 -9.36
C ASN A 277 3.77 11.14 -10.51
N ILE A 278 4.14 10.20 -11.39
CA ILE A 278 3.28 9.79 -12.50
C ILE A 278 1.99 9.18 -11.98
N PHE A 279 2.05 8.37 -10.91
CA PHE A 279 0.86 7.85 -10.25
C PHE A 279 -0.02 9.00 -9.72
N GLY A 280 0.57 10.00 -9.06
CA GLY A 280 -0.16 11.20 -8.64
C GLY A 280 -0.86 11.91 -9.80
N GLU A 281 -0.19 12.09 -10.94
CA GLU A 281 -0.76 12.73 -12.13
C GLU A 281 -1.94 11.94 -12.71
N LEU A 282 -1.86 10.61 -12.78
CA LEU A 282 -2.97 9.73 -13.19
C LEU A 282 -4.19 9.85 -12.25
N HIS A 283 -3.96 10.24 -11.00
CA HIS A 283 -4.97 10.41 -9.95
C HIS A 283 -5.21 11.89 -9.60
N CYS A 284 -4.98 12.78 -10.56
CA CYS A 284 -5.31 14.20 -10.47
C CYS A 284 -4.63 14.96 -9.32
N ASN A 285 -3.53 14.42 -8.78
CA ASN A 285 -2.74 14.97 -7.70
C ASN A 285 -3.57 15.35 -6.46
N GLN A 286 -4.53 14.50 -6.10
CA GLN A 286 -5.38 14.70 -4.93
C GLN A 286 -5.11 13.63 -3.87
N ALA A 287 -4.86 14.06 -2.62
CA ALA A 287 -4.46 13.19 -1.50
C ALA A 287 -5.57 12.24 -1.00
N ASP A 288 -6.83 12.50 -1.38
CA ASP A 288 -8.02 11.77 -0.91
C ASP A 288 -8.78 11.11 -2.07
N HIS A 289 -8.19 11.09 -3.26
CA HIS A 289 -8.87 10.64 -4.46
C HIS A 289 -8.86 9.12 -4.53
N LYS A 290 -9.91 8.50 -3.99
CA LYS A 290 -10.21 7.09 -4.25
C LYS A 290 -10.52 6.89 -5.72
N ASP A 291 -10.32 5.66 -6.20
CA ASP A 291 -10.70 5.26 -7.55
C ASP A 291 -12.13 5.71 -7.86
N ASN A 292 -12.26 6.50 -8.92
CA ASN A 292 -13.54 7.00 -9.40
C ASN A 292 -13.63 6.73 -10.89
N PRO A 293 -14.58 5.89 -11.35
CA PRO A 293 -14.81 5.65 -12.77
C PRO A 293 -14.95 6.94 -13.60
N GLY A 294 -15.40 8.05 -13.00
CA GLY A 294 -15.43 9.37 -13.63
C GLY A 294 -14.08 9.87 -14.15
N GLN A 295 -12.94 9.39 -13.64
CA GLN A 295 -11.59 9.69 -14.15
C GLN A 295 -11.35 9.15 -15.56
N LEU A 296 -12.04 8.06 -15.92
CA LEU A 296 -11.98 7.50 -17.26
C LEU A 296 -13.02 8.14 -18.20
N GLY A 297 -13.99 8.91 -17.68
CA GLY A 297 -14.94 9.70 -18.48
C GLY A 297 -15.57 8.91 -19.63
N ASP A 298 -15.50 9.47 -20.83
CA ASP A 298 -16.03 8.90 -22.10
C ASP A 298 -15.30 7.68 -22.58
N ASP A 299 -14.12 7.48 -22.04
CA ASP A 299 -13.30 6.35 -22.37
C ASP A 299 -13.76 5.12 -21.61
N LEU A 300 -14.89 5.13 -20.88
CA LEU A 300 -15.55 3.92 -20.40
C LEU A 300 -16.68 3.49 -21.33
N GLU A 301 -16.65 2.24 -21.78
CA GLU A 301 -17.78 1.61 -22.44
C GLU A 301 -18.92 1.42 -21.43
N THR A 302 -20.04 2.11 -21.66
CA THR A 302 -21.26 1.90 -20.89
C THR A 302 -22.04 0.73 -21.47
N ASN A 303 -22.26 -0.33 -20.68
CA ASN A 303 -23.21 -1.37 -21.03
C ASN A 303 -24.62 -0.74 -21.08
N ASN A 304 -25.14 -0.47 -22.28
CA ASN A 304 -26.57 -0.22 -22.50
C ASN A 304 -27.28 -1.54 -22.81
#